data_AF-A0A1I5KDH9-F1
#
_entry.id   AF-A0A1I5KDH9-F1
#
_cell.length_a   1.000
_cell.length_b   1.000
_cell.length_c   1.000
_cell.angle_alpha   90.00
_cell.angle_beta   90.00
_cell.angle_gamma   90.00
#
_symmetry.space_group_name_H-M   'P 1'
#
loop_
_entity.id
_entity.type
_entity.pdbx_description
1 polymer ?
#
loop_
_entity_poly.entity_id
_entity_poly.type
_entity_poly.pdbx_seq_one_letter_code
_entity_poly.pdbx_strand_id
1 'polypeptide(L)'
;MQELKGKKLVLFGAGRSGEIFAENAKGLEVLAFADNDVKKQGQQLMGFPIIAPERIAESGCEVIVVTTVCPTQRIVEQLISLGLGDIPLITPDKAVLKGTQNHPFSHPLTKQIARELIVALDELASRAGVDLYLDYGTLLGAFREQDFIAWDDDIDMSVKDEQLDALLVLVQKDKRWLPQYPGVEWSVQVVTAGTHRLGVLIAFDNAPGERCVLPLELAVTNRVVRDGQSVMSGKMLEFFCPASFFDGHDTVEFFGRRFKTPVNPTGYLDFIYGDWRKPKQNMSFSEYQGIREVPQDQVEEINYQKL
;
A
#
# COMPACT_ATOMS: atom_id res chain seq x y z
N MET A 1 7.85 -4.58 -20.00
CA MET A 1 8.55 -5.90 -19.90
C MET A 1 9.18 -6.34 -21.22
N GLN A 2 8.44 -6.37 -22.34
CA GLN A 2 8.99 -6.79 -23.64
C GLN A 2 10.13 -5.87 -24.13
N GLU A 3 10.08 -4.59 -23.80
CA GLU A 3 11.12 -3.58 -24.08
C GLU A 3 12.44 -3.75 -23.30
N LEU A 4 12.42 -4.60 -22.25
CA LEU A 4 13.57 -4.89 -21.40
C LEU A 4 14.33 -6.13 -21.86
N LYS A 5 13.77 -6.90 -22.80
CA LYS A 5 14.33 -8.17 -23.24
C LYS A 5 15.68 -7.96 -23.93
N GLY A 6 16.70 -8.68 -23.47
CA GLY A 6 18.07 -8.60 -24.02
C GLY A 6 18.87 -7.39 -23.53
N LYS A 7 18.37 -6.63 -22.56
CA LYS A 7 19.11 -5.56 -21.90
C LYS A 7 19.61 -6.01 -20.54
N LYS A 8 20.72 -5.43 -20.09
CA LYS A 8 21.28 -5.62 -18.75
C LYS A 8 20.65 -4.66 -17.75
N LEU A 9 20.01 -5.20 -16.72
CA LEU A 9 19.24 -4.41 -15.77
C LEU A 9 19.92 -4.31 -14.41
N VAL A 10 19.79 -3.14 -13.78
CA VAL A 10 19.96 -2.98 -12.34
C VAL A 10 18.63 -2.56 -11.73
N LEU A 11 18.21 -3.28 -10.68
CA LEU A 11 16.98 -2.99 -9.95
C LEU A 11 17.28 -2.05 -8.78
N PHE A 12 16.83 -0.80 -8.85
CA PHE A 12 17.04 0.20 -7.82
C PHE A 12 15.96 0.10 -6.73
N GLY A 13 16.31 -0.56 -5.61
CA GLY A 13 15.48 -0.85 -4.46
C GLY A 13 15.52 -2.35 -4.08
N ALA A 14 16.35 -2.73 -3.10
CA ALA A 14 16.48 -4.11 -2.61
C ALA A 14 15.48 -4.40 -1.48
N GLY A 15 14.19 -4.29 -1.79
CA GLY A 15 13.08 -4.63 -0.89
C GLY A 15 12.09 -5.58 -1.55
N ARG A 16 10.94 -5.79 -0.89
CA ARG A 16 9.91 -6.74 -1.33
C ARG A 16 9.46 -6.52 -2.78
N SER A 17 9.28 -5.27 -3.19
CA SER A 17 8.89 -4.95 -4.58
C SER A 17 9.98 -5.27 -5.60
N GLY A 18 11.25 -5.16 -5.21
CA GLY A 18 12.37 -5.60 -6.03
C GLY A 18 12.40 -7.12 -6.22
N GLU A 19 12.15 -7.88 -5.15
CA GLU A 19 12.03 -9.35 -5.22
C GLU A 19 10.92 -9.76 -6.18
N ILE A 20 9.73 -9.19 -6.00
CA ILE A 20 8.56 -9.49 -6.83
C ILE A 20 8.84 -9.17 -8.31
N PHE A 21 9.45 -8.01 -8.60
CA PHE A 21 9.82 -7.68 -9.96
C PHE A 21 10.80 -8.70 -10.54
N ALA A 22 11.86 -9.05 -9.80
CA ALA A 22 12.86 -10.02 -10.23
C ALA A 22 12.25 -11.42 -10.49
N GLU A 23 11.30 -11.86 -9.66
CA GLU A 23 10.56 -13.12 -9.84
C GLU A 23 9.73 -13.13 -11.13
N ASN A 24 9.06 -12.02 -11.44
CA ASN A 24 8.26 -11.85 -12.65
C ASN A 24 9.12 -11.61 -13.89
N ALA A 25 10.35 -11.15 -13.71
CA ALA A 25 11.34 -10.86 -14.76
C ALA A 25 12.16 -12.09 -15.17
N LYS A 26 11.72 -13.33 -14.88
CA LYS A 26 12.39 -14.56 -15.31
C LYS A 26 12.62 -14.55 -16.83
N GLY A 27 13.90 -14.50 -17.23
CA GLY A 27 14.33 -14.39 -18.63
C GLY A 27 14.85 -13.01 -19.03
N LEU A 28 14.85 -12.03 -18.12
CA LEU A 28 15.58 -10.77 -18.25
C LEU A 28 16.96 -10.88 -17.55
N GLU A 29 17.94 -10.11 -18.02
CA GLU A 29 19.32 -10.16 -17.51
C GLU A 29 19.52 -9.18 -16.35
N VAL A 30 19.08 -9.57 -15.16
CA VAL A 30 19.30 -8.78 -13.94
C VAL A 30 20.74 -8.97 -13.45
N LEU A 31 21.49 -7.87 -13.34
CA LEU A 31 22.89 -7.89 -12.89
C LEU A 31 23.02 -7.77 -11.37
N ALA A 32 22.24 -6.87 -10.77
CA ALA A 32 22.31 -6.54 -9.35
C ALA A 32 21.04 -5.82 -8.88
N PHE A 33 20.85 -5.80 -7.56
CA PHE A 33 20.04 -4.78 -6.90
C PHE A 33 20.94 -3.61 -6.47
N ALA A 34 20.45 -2.38 -6.54
CA ALA A 34 21.08 -1.22 -5.91
C ALA A 34 20.19 -0.70 -4.78
N ASP A 35 20.76 -0.39 -3.62
CA ASP A 35 19.99 0.15 -2.48
C ASP A 35 20.83 1.18 -1.71
N ASN A 36 20.17 2.25 -1.25
CA ASN A 36 20.77 3.31 -0.44
C ASN A 36 21.10 2.84 0.99
N ASP A 37 20.46 1.75 1.46
CA ASP A 37 20.75 1.17 2.76
C ASP A 37 22.10 0.44 2.75
N VAL A 38 23.12 1.09 3.30
CA VAL A 38 24.50 0.57 3.44
C VAL A 38 24.53 -0.78 4.16
N LYS A 39 23.56 -1.07 5.05
CA LYS A 39 23.50 -2.37 5.75
C LYS A 39 23.21 -3.52 4.81
N LYS A 40 22.46 -3.28 3.72
CA LYS A 40 22.13 -4.30 2.71
C LYS A 40 23.25 -4.50 1.69
N GLN A 41 24.04 -3.46 1.42
CA GLN A 41 25.09 -3.50 0.42
C GLN A 41 26.14 -4.58 0.74
N GLY A 42 26.59 -5.30 -0.28
CA GLY A 42 27.50 -6.44 -0.15
C GLY A 42 26.82 -7.77 0.20
N GLN A 43 25.53 -7.75 0.57
CA GLN A 43 24.72 -8.97 0.70
C GLN A 43 24.18 -9.43 -0.66
N GLN A 44 23.38 -10.49 -0.64
CA GLN A 44 22.66 -10.98 -1.81
C GLN A 44 21.15 -11.02 -1.54
N LEU A 45 20.38 -10.75 -2.58
CA LEU A 45 18.92 -10.90 -2.61
C LEU A 45 18.54 -11.72 -3.83
N MET A 46 17.80 -12.81 -3.64
CA MET A 46 17.41 -13.73 -4.73
C MET A 46 18.60 -14.25 -5.56
N GLY A 47 19.79 -14.36 -4.94
CA GLY A 47 21.03 -14.76 -5.59
C GLY A 47 21.76 -13.65 -6.36
N PHE A 48 21.20 -12.44 -6.43
CA PHE A 48 21.84 -11.28 -7.03
C PHE A 48 22.55 -10.43 -5.98
N PRO A 49 23.72 -9.83 -6.29
CA PRO A 49 24.40 -8.93 -5.36
C PRO A 49 23.60 -7.65 -5.13
N ILE A 50 23.64 -7.14 -3.90
CA ILE A 50 23.17 -5.79 -3.56
C ILE A 50 24.37 -4.85 -3.58
N ILE A 51 24.36 -3.87 -4.47
CA ILE A 51 25.43 -2.88 -4.66
C ILE A 51 25.02 -1.50 -4.17
N ALA A 52 26.00 -0.65 -3.92
CA ALA A 52 25.78 0.77 -3.72
C ALA A 52 25.38 1.46 -5.04
N PRO A 53 24.51 2.49 -5.05
CA PRO A 53 24.15 3.26 -6.23
C PRO A 53 25.33 3.76 -7.08
N GLU A 54 26.43 4.12 -6.43
CA GLU A 54 27.65 4.61 -7.05
C GLU A 54 28.30 3.57 -7.98
N ARG A 55 28.01 2.28 -7.76
CA ARG A 55 28.58 1.16 -8.52
C ARG A 55 27.74 0.75 -9.73
N ILE A 56 26.60 1.42 -9.98
CA ILE A 56 25.71 1.08 -11.10
C ILE A 56 26.42 1.30 -12.45
N ALA A 57 27.19 2.39 -12.60
CA ALA A 57 27.93 2.66 -13.83
C ALA A 57 28.96 1.55 -14.14
N GLU A 58 29.59 1.01 -13.10
CA GLU A 58 30.62 -0.04 -13.21
C GLU A 58 30.04 -1.41 -13.56
N SER A 59 28.74 -1.64 -13.33
CA SER A 59 28.12 -2.95 -13.56
C SER A 59 27.90 -3.24 -15.04
N GLY A 60 28.01 -2.24 -15.93
CA GLY A 60 27.60 -2.36 -17.33
C GLY A 60 26.08 -2.39 -17.50
N CYS A 61 25.36 -1.72 -16.60
CA CYS A 61 23.91 -1.54 -16.66
C CYS A 61 23.50 -0.77 -17.93
N GLU A 62 22.48 -1.26 -18.62
CA GLU A 62 21.89 -0.58 -19.79
C GLU A 62 20.52 0.04 -19.46
N VAL A 63 19.87 -0.42 -18.39
CA VAL A 63 18.57 0.11 -17.92
C VAL A 63 18.49 0.02 -16.40
N ILE A 64 18.16 1.14 -15.76
CA ILE A 64 17.83 1.18 -14.34
C ILE A 64 16.33 1.00 -14.19
N VAL A 65 15.91 -0.03 -13.45
CA VAL A 65 14.50 -0.23 -13.10
C VAL A 65 14.29 0.19 -11.66
N VAL A 66 13.45 1.19 -11.43
CA VAL A 66 13.15 1.69 -10.09
C VAL A 66 12.07 0.82 -9.46
N THR A 67 12.44 -0.04 -8.52
CA THR A 67 11.57 -1.02 -7.86
C THR A 67 11.03 -0.53 -6.52
N THR A 68 10.67 0.75 -6.44
CA THR A 68 9.90 1.32 -5.34
C THR A 68 8.47 1.59 -5.80
N VAL A 69 7.49 1.25 -4.95
CA VAL A 69 6.06 1.51 -5.21
C VAL A 69 5.75 3.00 -5.32
N CYS A 70 6.63 3.87 -4.82
CA CYS A 70 6.57 5.31 -5.03
C CYS A 70 7.97 5.84 -5.38
N PRO A 71 8.31 5.99 -6.67
CA PRO A 71 9.53 6.69 -7.07
C PRO A 71 9.38 8.16 -6.70
N THR A 72 10.21 8.63 -5.79
CA THR A 72 10.29 10.05 -5.48
C THR A 72 11.17 10.75 -6.52
N GLN A 73 10.90 12.03 -6.77
CA GLN A 73 11.76 12.84 -7.64
C GLN A 73 13.21 12.84 -7.15
N ARG A 74 13.41 12.64 -5.85
CA ARG A 74 14.72 12.49 -5.20
C ARG A 74 15.54 11.31 -5.75
N ILE A 75 14.91 10.18 -6.08
CA ILE A 75 15.65 9.03 -6.68
C ILE A 75 16.19 9.43 -8.04
N VAL A 76 15.38 10.12 -8.84
CA VAL A 76 15.80 10.60 -10.17
C VAL A 76 16.95 11.60 -10.05
N GLU A 77 16.82 12.59 -9.16
CA GLU A 77 17.86 13.59 -8.91
C GLU A 77 19.16 12.95 -8.38
N GLN A 78 19.04 11.96 -7.48
CA GLN A 78 20.18 11.18 -6.99
C GLN A 78 20.90 10.49 -8.15
N LEU A 79 20.18 9.74 -8.99
CA LEU A 79 20.78 9.03 -10.11
C LEU A 79 21.46 9.98 -11.10
N ILE A 80 20.86 11.15 -11.39
CA ILE A 80 21.47 12.19 -12.21
C ILE A 80 22.77 12.70 -11.55
N SER A 81 22.76 12.97 -10.24
CA SER A 81 23.94 13.46 -9.52
C SER A 81 25.11 12.46 -9.50
N LEU A 82 24.80 11.16 -9.63
CA LEU A 82 25.77 10.08 -9.74
C LEU A 82 26.29 9.88 -11.18
N GLY A 83 25.87 10.72 -12.13
CA GLY A 83 26.25 10.61 -13.54
C GLY A 83 25.53 9.50 -14.29
N LEU A 84 24.40 9.00 -13.77
CA LEU A 84 23.61 7.92 -14.37
C LEU A 84 22.45 8.44 -15.23
N GLY A 85 22.37 9.75 -15.47
CA GLY A 85 21.26 10.38 -16.19
C GLY A 85 21.11 9.94 -17.65
N ASP A 86 22.18 9.41 -18.25
CA ASP A 86 22.16 8.89 -19.63
C ASP A 86 21.65 7.45 -19.71
N ILE A 87 21.54 6.74 -18.59
CA ILE A 87 21.01 5.37 -18.54
C ILE A 87 19.47 5.44 -18.50
N PRO A 88 18.75 4.80 -19.43
CA PRO A 88 17.30 4.75 -19.41
C PRO A 88 16.74 4.30 -18.06
N LEU A 89 15.83 5.11 -17.52
CA LEU A 89 15.12 4.84 -16.27
C LEU A 89 13.72 4.32 -16.56
N ILE A 90 13.35 3.19 -15.98
CA ILE A 90 12.00 2.63 -16.07
C ILE A 90 11.41 2.48 -14.68
N THR A 91 10.20 3.00 -14.51
CA THR A 91 9.37 2.75 -13.32
C THR A 91 8.26 1.77 -13.72
N PRO A 92 8.28 0.53 -13.23
CA PRO A 92 7.19 -0.41 -13.46
C PRO A 92 5.90 0.04 -12.78
N ASP A 93 4.76 -0.38 -13.31
CA ASP A 93 3.46 -0.14 -12.69
C ASP A 93 3.40 -0.73 -11.27
N LYS A 94 2.64 -0.08 -10.37
CA LYS A 94 2.42 -0.53 -8.98
C LYS A 94 1.99 -2.00 -8.91
N ALA A 95 1.12 -2.42 -9.82
CA ALA A 95 0.63 -3.80 -9.88
C ALA A 95 1.75 -4.83 -10.14
N VAL A 96 2.74 -4.48 -10.97
CA VAL A 96 3.90 -5.34 -11.24
C VAL A 96 4.80 -5.41 -10.00
N LEU A 97 4.99 -4.29 -9.29
CA LEU A 97 5.83 -4.20 -8.09
C LEU A 97 5.20 -4.80 -6.83
N LYS A 98 3.87 -4.83 -6.75
CA LYS A 98 3.11 -5.51 -5.68
C LYS A 98 2.84 -6.98 -5.99
N GLY A 99 3.10 -7.44 -7.21
CA GLY A 99 2.84 -8.82 -7.64
C GLY A 99 1.34 -9.07 -7.88
N THR A 100 0.55 -8.00 -7.89
CA THR A 100 -0.90 -7.98 -8.03
C THR A 100 -1.32 -7.98 -9.50
N GLN A 101 -0.59 -8.73 -10.35
CA GLN A 101 -1.11 -9.09 -11.68
C GLN A 101 -2.40 -9.92 -11.58
N ASN A 102 -2.64 -10.53 -10.42
CA ASN A 102 -3.91 -11.15 -10.09
C ASN A 102 -4.69 -10.19 -9.20
N HIS A 103 -5.66 -9.50 -9.79
CA HIS A 103 -6.56 -8.60 -9.06
C HIS A 103 -7.36 -9.40 -8.00
N PRO A 104 -7.08 -9.23 -6.69
CA PRO A 104 -7.66 -10.07 -5.64
C PRO A 104 -9.20 -10.11 -5.67
N PHE A 105 -9.81 -8.96 -5.98
CA PHE A 105 -11.27 -8.84 -6.08
C PHE A 105 -11.88 -9.50 -7.33
N SER A 106 -11.07 -9.92 -8.30
CA SER A 106 -11.53 -10.74 -9.43
C SER A 106 -11.58 -12.23 -9.08
N HIS A 107 -10.94 -12.66 -7.99
CA HIS A 107 -11.00 -14.04 -7.51
C HIS A 107 -12.23 -14.22 -6.56
N PRO A 108 -13.22 -15.08 -6.91
CA PRO A 108 -14.50 -15.13 -6.20
C PRO A 108 -14.41 -15.37 -4.70
N LEU A 109 -13.59 -16.34 -4.27
CA LEU A 109 -13.44 -16.65 -2.84
C LEU A 109 -12.69 -15.53 -2.11
N THR A 110 -11.67 -14.93 -2.73
CA THR A 110 -10.93 -13.81 -2.14
C THR A 110 -11.86 -12.62 -1.95
N LYS A 111 -12.67 -12.28 -2.96
CA LYS A 111 -13.66 -11.21 -2.86
C LYS A 111 -14.70 -11.50 -1.77
N GLN A 112 -15.16 -12.75 -1.65
CA GLN A 112 -16.09 -13.14 -0.59
C GLN A 112 -15.48 -12.93 0.80
N ILE A 113 -14.26 -13.44 1.04
CA ILE A 113 -13.56 -13.29 2.32
C ILE A 113 -13.33 -11.81 2.63
N ALA A 114 -12.95 -11.01 1.62
CA ALA A 114 -12.75 -9.57 1.75
C ALA A 114 -14.04 -8.82 2.16
N ARG A 115 -15.20 -9.20 1.60
CA ARG A 115 -16.51 -8.65 2.00
C ARG A 115 -16.87 -9.01 3.44
N GLU A 116 -16.63 -10.27 3.83
CA GLU A 116 -16.89 -10.73 5.20
C GLU A 116 -15.95 -10.06 6.21
N LEU A 117 -14.68 -9.85 5.82
CA LEU A 117 -13.68 -9.17 6.65
C LEU A 117 -14.07 -7.73 6.97
N ILE A 118 -14.40 -6.92 5.96
CA ILE A 118 -14.74 -5.51 6.17
C ILE A 118 -16.01 -5.36 7.01
N VAL A 119 -16.99 -6.24 6.80
CA VAL A 119 -18.22 -6.31 7.60
C VAL A 119 -17.92 -6.71 9.04
N ALA A 120 -17.12 -7.76 9.26
CA ALA A 120 -16.81 -8.25 10.60
C ALA A 120 -16.02 -7.23 11.43
N LEU A 121 -15.10 -6.50 10.79
CA LEU A 121 -14.32 -5.45 11.42
C LEU A 121 -15.19 -4.24 11.80
N ASP A 122 -16.04 -3.77 10.90
CA ASP A 122 -17.02 -2.70 11.19
C ASP A 122 -17.96 -3.09 12.35
N GLU A 123 -18.43 -4.34 12.36
CA GLU A 123 -19.27 -4.86 13.45
C GLU A 123 -18.53 -4.95 14.79
N LEU A 124 -17.26 -5.36 14.78
CA LEU A 124 -16.42 -5.37 15.97
C LEU A 124 -16.25 -3.95 16.52
N ALA A 125 -15.85 -3.00 15.67
CA ALA A 125 -15.58 -1.62 16.06
C ALA A 125 -16.86 -0.89 16.53
N SER A 126 -17.94 -1.00 15.76
CA SER A 126 -19.23 -0.37 16.07
C SER A 126 -19.81 -0.82 17.41
N ARG A 127 -19.69 -2.12 17.75
CA ARG A 127 -20.15 -2.64 19.06
C ARG A 127 -19.38 -2.05 20.25
N ALA A 128 -18.15 -1.60 20.01
CA ALA A 128 -17.31 -0.99 21.02
C ALA A 128 -17.33 0.55 20.97
N GLY A 129 -18.13 1.15 20.09
CA GLY A 129 -18.19 2.61 19.91
C GLY A 129 -16.94 3.21 19.25
N VAL A 130 -16.21 2.40 18.47
CA VAL A 130 -15.07 2.87 17.65
C VAL A 130 -15.57 3.15 16.24
N ASP A 131 -15.29 4.35 15.74
CA ASP A 131 -15.75 4.77 14.42
C ASP A 131 -14.69 4.49 13.37
N LEU A 132 -15.02 3.60 12.42
CA LEU A 132 -14.21 3.35 11.24
C LEU A 132 -14.87 3.97 10.01
N TYR A 133 -14.06 4.53 9.13
CA TYR A 133 -14.50 5.24 7.93
C TYR A 133 -14.00 4.48 6.71
N LEU A 134 -14.88 4.23 5.72
CA LEU A 134 -14.41 3.81 4.41
C LEU A 134 -13.57 4.91 3.81
N ASP A 135 -12.43 4.54 3.22
CA ASP A 135 -11.46 5.49 2.72
C ASP A 135 -10.98 5.13 1.31
N TYR A 136 -10.31 6.08 0.64
CA TYR A 136 -9.66 5.91 -0.67
C TYR A 136 -10.37 4.95 -1.64
N GLY A 137 -9.68 3.87 -2.06
CA GLY A 137 -10.14 2.97 -3.11
C GLY A 137 -11.41 2.22 -2.72
N THR A 138 -11.55 1.90 -1.44
CA THR A 138 -12.74 1.22 -0.90
C THR A 138 -13.96 2.13 -0.90
N LEU A 139 -13.82 3.39 -0.47
CA LEU A 139 -14.89 4.38 -0.55
C LEU A 139 -15.29 4.68 -2.00
N LEU A 140 -14.29 4.81 -2.88
CA LEU A 140 -14.52 5.01 -4.31
C LEU A 140 -15.30 3.85 -4.93
N GLY A 141 -14.93 2.60 -4.60
CA GLY A 141 -15.65 1.40 -5.00
C GLY A 141 -17.10 1.42 -4.54
N ALA A 142 -17.34 1.73 -3.26
CA ALA A 142 -18.68 1.82 -2.70
C ALA A 142 -19.58 2.82 -3.44
N PHE A 143 -19.05 3.97 -3.87
CA PHE A 143 -19.83 4.99 -4.59
C PHE A 143 -19.94 4.76 -6.10
N ARG A 144 -18.91 4.20 -6.74
CA ARG A 144 -18.84 4.07 -8.21
C ARG A 144 -19.31 2.71 -8.70
N GLU A 145 -18.89 1.64 -8.04
CA GLU A 145 -19.12 0.25 -8.49
C GLU A 145 -20.16 -0.46 -7.61
N GLN A 146 -20.51 0.13 -6.47
CA GLN A 146 -21.32 -0.50 -5.41
C GLN A 146 -20.71 -1.85 -4.96
N ASP A 147 -19.40 -1.97 -5.15
CA ASP A 147 -18.58 -3.14 -4.91
C ASP A 147 -17.11 -2.70 -4.76
N PHE A 148 -16.21 -3.64 -4.46
CA PHE A 148 -14.78 -3.36 -4.59
C PHE A 148 -14.40 -3.10 -6.05
N ILE A 149 -13.47 -2.16 -6.26
CA ILE A 149 -12.91 -1.86 -7.58
C ILE A 149 -12.18 -3.10 -8.10
N ALA A 150 -12.58 -3.58 -9.29
CA ALA A 150 -12.16 -4.89 -9.77
C ALA A 150 -10.64 -5.08 -9.89
N TRP A 151 -9.88 -4.01 -10.14
CA TRP A 151 -8.43 -4.02 -10.28
C TRP A 151 -7.64 -3.57 -9.05
N ASP A 152 -8.34 -3.20 -7.98
CA ASP A 152 -7.72 -2.78 -6.73
C ASP A 152 -7.19 -3.97 -5.95
N ASP A 153 -6.27 -3.74 -5.02
CA ASP A 153 -5.51 -4.81 -4.36
C ASP A 153 -5.54 -4.83 -2.83
N ASP A 154 -6.16 -3.81 -2.22
CA ASP A 154 -6.29 -3.67 -0.78
C ASP A 154 -7.67 -3.13 -0.39
N ILE A 155 -7.94 -3.11 0.92
CA ILE A 155 -9.09 -2.43 1.52
C ILE A 155 -8.56 -1.30 2.40
N ASP A 156 -9.08 -0.10 2.16
CA ASP A 156 -8.72 1.12 2.88
C ASP A 156 -9.85 1.54 3.83
N MET A 157 -9.52 1.56 5.12
CA MET A 157 -10.34 2.18 6.15
C MET A 157 -9.47 3.12 7.00
N SER A 158 -10.11 4.03 7.70
CA SER A 158 -9.42 4.90 8.65
C SER A 158 -10.13 5.02 9.98
N VAL A 159 -9.35 5.43 10.99
CA VAL A 159 -9.80 5.70 12.36
C VAL A 159 -9.18 7.03 12.80
N LYS A 160 -9.90 7.79 13.63
CA LYS A 160 -9.35 9.01 14.23
C LYS A 160 -8.37 8.65 15.35
N ASP A 161 -7.35 9.48 15.53
CA ASP A 161 -6.28 9.27 16.51
C ASP A 161 -6.80 9.01 17.92
N GLU A 162 -7.86 9.72 18.34
CA GLU A 162 -8.44 9.59 19.68
C GLU A 162 -9.08 8.21 19.93
N GLN A 163 -9.37 7.44 18.88
CA GLN A 163 -9.99 6.12 18.95
C GLN A 163 -9.04 4.98 18.55
N LEU A 164 -7.82 5.28 18.10
CA LEU A 164 -6.87 4.26 17.66
C LEU A 164 -6.57 3.26 18.79
N ASP A 165 -6.38 3.72 20.02
CA ASP A 165 -6.07 2.85 21.17
C ASP A 165 -7.19 1.86 21.47
N ALA A 166 -8.42 2.32 21.37
CA ALA A 166 -9.58 1.45 21.52
C ALA A 166 -9.61 0.39 20.41
N LEU A 167 -9.35 0.78 19.15
CA LEU A 167 -9.25 -0.17 18.03
C LEU A 167 -8.16 -1.23 18.27
N LEU A 168 -6.96 -0.80 18.68
CA LEU A 168 -5.83 -1.71 18.94
C LEU A 168 -6.17 -2.76 19.99
N VAL A 169 -6.81 -2.34 21.09
CA VAL A 169 -7.26 -3.27 22.13
C VAL A 169 -8.28 -4.26 21.57
N LEU A 170 -9.21 -3.83 20.72
CA LEU A 170 -10.24 -4.70 20.14
C LEU A 170 -9.65 -5.78 19.25
N VAL A 171 -8.75 -5.41 18.32
CA VAL A 171 -8.16 -6.36 17.37
C VAL A 171 -7.17 -7.32 18.03
N GLN A 172 -6.60 -6.95 19.19
CA GLN A 172 -5.69 -7.78 19.98
C GLN A 172 -6.41 -8.80 20.88
N LYS A 173 -7.57 -8.42 21.44
CA LYS A 173 -8.19 -9.17 22.54
C LYS A 173 -8.67 -10.56 22.15
N ASP A 174 -9.29 -10.67 20.98
CA ASP A 174 -9.89 -11.90 20.49
C ASP A 174 -9.90 -11.89 18.96
N LYS A 175 -9.46 -12.97 18.32
CA LYS A 175 -9.38 -13.09 16.85
C LYS A 175 -10.56 -13.85 16.25
N ARG A 176 -11.53 -14.29 17.05
CA ARG A 176 -12.73 -15.03 16.60
C ARG A 176 -13.67 -14.23 15.69
N TRP A 177 -13.49 -12.90 15.62
CA TRP A 177 -14.23 -12.07 14.67
C TRP A 177 -13.74 -12.22 13.23
N LEU A 178 -12.52 -12.74 13.01
CA LEU A 178 -12.00 -12.98 11.67
C LEU A 178 -12.80 -14.10 10.99
N PRO A 179 -13.18 -13.96 9.71
CA PRO A 179 -13.83 -15.02 8.96
C PRO A 179 -12.99 -16.30 8.94
N GLN A 180 -13.63 -17.46 9.15
CA GLN A 180 -12.92 -18.73 9.28
C GLN A 180 -13.08 -19.56 8.00
N TYR A 181 -11.97 -19.76 7.29
CA TYR A 181 -11.93 -20.51 6.03
C TYR A 181 -10.81 -21.57 6.08
N PRO A 182 -11.10 -22.84 5.75
CA PRO A 182 -10.07 -23.86 5.61
C PRO A 182 -9.00 -23.45 4.59
N GLY A 183 -7.74 -23.62 4.96
CA GLY A 183 -6.60 -23.29 4.11
C GLY A 183 -6.27 -21.79 4.00
N VAL A 184 -6.90 -20.94 4.81
CA VAL A 184 -6.60 -19.50 4.89
C VAL A 184 -5.94 -19.20 6.25
N GLU A 185 -4.82 -18.48 6.21
CA GLU A 185 -4.10 -17.99 7.40
C GLU A 185 -4.27 -16.47 7.53
N TRP A 186 -4.47 -16.01 8.76
CA TRP A 186 -4.66 -14.60 9.07
C TRP A 186 -3.45 -14.01 9.78
N SER A 187 -3.17 -12.74 9.49
CA SER A 187 -2.22 -11.94 10.25
C SER A 187 -2.84 -10.59 10.64
N VAL A 188 -2.57 -10.16 11.86
CA VAL A 188 -2.96 -8.85 12.37
C VAL A 188 -1.71 -8.19 12.91
N GLN A 189 -1.41 -7.00 12.42
CA GLN A 189 -0.17 -6.28 12.73
C GLN A 189 -0.48 -4.84 13.10
N VAL A 190 0.19 -4.32 14.12
CA VAL A 190 0.23 -2.89 14.38
C VAL A 190 1.37 -2.30 13.59
N VAL A 191 1.06 -1.26 12.84
CA VAL A 191 2.04 -0.53 12.04
C VAL A 191 2.49 0.68 12.85
N THR A 192 3.79 0.83 13.05
CA THR A 192 4.37 1.97 13.77
C THR A 192 5.48 2.64 12.98
N ALA A 193 5.67 3.94 13.20
CA ALA A 193 6.81 4.72 12.75
C ALA A 193 7.45 5.31 14.02
N GLY A 194 8.68 4.89 14.35
CA GLY A 194 9.29 5.28 15.62
C GLY A 194 8.39 4.95 16.83
N THR A 195 7.96 5.97 17.57
CA THR A 195 6.99 5.83 18.69
C THR A 195 5.54 6.06 18.28
N HIS A 196 5.27 6.45 17.04
CA HIS A 196 3.94 6.76 16.52
C HIS A 196 3.26 5.50 15.99
N ARG A 197 1.98 5.33 16.31
CA ARG A 197 1.16 4.23 15.80
C ARG A 197 0.40 4.71 14.57
N LEU A 198 0.70 4.09 13.44
CA LEU A 198 0.15 4.44 12.13
C LEU A 198 -1.17 3.74 11.84
N GLY A 199 -1.45 2.60 12.48
CA GLY A 199 -2.69 1.87 12.26
C GLY A 199 -2.56 0.38 12.49
N VAL A 200 -3.50 -0.36 11.91
CA VAL A 200 -3.58 -1.82 11.93
C VAL A 200 -3.61 -2.33 10.49
N LEU A 201 -2.84 -3.38 10.23
CA LEU A 201 -2.91 -4.17 9.01
C LEU A 201 -3.49 -5.54 9.34
N ILE A 202 -4.59 -5.89 8.68
CA ILE A 202 -5.20 -7.21 8.76
C ILE A 202 -5.09 -7.85 7.39
N ALA A 203 -4.39 -8.97 7.30
CA ALA A 203 -4.16 -9.66 6.03
C ALA A 203 -4.59 -11.12 6.11
N PHE A 204 -4.98 -11.69 4.98
CA PHE A 204 -5.13 -13.12 4.82
C PHE A 204 -4.34 -13.64 3.62
N ASP A 205 -3.80 -14.84 3.77
CA ASP A 205 -3.04 -15.57 2.76
C ASP A 205 -3.41 -17.07 2.82
N ASN A 206 -2.84 -17.86 1.92
CA ASN A 206 -2.91 -19.30 1.91
C ASN A 206 -2.11 -19.87 3.08
N ALA A 207 -2.70 -20.83 3.79
CA ALA A 207 -1.97 -21.64 4.75
C ALA A 207 -0.85 -22.44 4.05
N PRO A 208 0.19 -22.90 4.78
CA PRO A 208 1.31 -23.61 4.18
C PRO A 208 0.87 -24.82 3.33
N GLY A 209 1.16 -24.76 2.03
CA GLY A 209 0.82 -25.82 1.06
C GLY A 209 -0.51 -25.62 0.33
N GLU A 210 -1.30 -24.62 0.71
CA GLU A 210 -2.60 -24.30 0.10
C GLU A 210 -2.47 -23.27 -1.03
N ARG A 211 -3.50 -23.22 -1.90
CA ARG A 211 -3.63 -22.25 -3.01
C ARG A 211 -5.10 -21.91 -3.27
N CYS A 212 -5.82 -21.58 -2.22
CA CYS A 212 -7.25 -21.29 -2.26
C CYS A 212 -7.57 -19.82 -2.52
N VAL A 213 -6.67 -18.88 -2.22
CA VAL A 213 -6.93 -17.43 -2.31
C VAL A 213 -5.79 -16.67 -2.97
N LEU A 214 -6.12 -15.50 -3.52
CA LEU A 214 -5.15 -14.43 -3.70
C LEU A 214 -5.00 -13.67 -2.37
N PRO A 215 -3.76 -13.40 -1.90
CA PRO A 215 -3.53 -12.65 -0.67
C PRO A 215 -4.12 -11.24 -0.77
N LEU A 216 -4.62 -10.73 0.35
CA LEU A 216 -5.19 -9.38 0.42
C LEU A 216 -4.97 -8.77 1.80
N GLU A 217 -4.84 -7.45 1.80
CA GLU A 217 -4.64 -6.62 2.99
C GLU A 217 -5.82 -5.67 3.18
N LEU A 218 -6.25 -5.50 4.44
CA LEU A 218 -7.11 -4.43 4.90
C LEU A 218 -6.29 -3.56 5.86
N ALA A 219 -6.14 -2.29 5.52
CA ALA A 219 -5.50 -1.30 6.37
C ALA A 219 -6.56 -0.46 7.08
N VAL A 220 -6.44 -0.34 8.42
CA VAL A 220 -7.09 0.73 9.18
C VAL A 220 -6.03 1.72 9.59
N THR A 221 -5.99 2.86 8.91
CA THR A 221 -4.93 3.86 9.09
C THR A 221 -5.38 4.98 10.02
N ASN A 222 -4.44 5.45 10.84
CA ASN A 222 -4.64 6.52 11.80
C ASN A 222 -4.71 7.89 11.09
N ARG A 223 -5.72 8.69 11.46
CA ARG A 223 -5.90 10.07 11.02
C ARG A 223 -5.65 11.04 12.17
N VAL A 224 -4.59 11.83 12.04
CA VAL A 224 -4.19 12.86 13.01
C VAL A 224 -4.54 14.24 12.44
N VAL A 225 -5.18 15.10 13.24
CA VAL A 225 -5.47 16.48 12.85
C VAL A 225 -4.25 17.37 13.07
N ARG A 226 -3.75 18.00 12.00
CA ARG A 226 -2.62 18.94 12.02
C ARG A 226 -2.93 20.14 11.12
N ASP A 227 -2.85 21.35 11.67
CA ASP A 227 -3.04 22.61 10.92
C ASP A 227 -4.33 22.65 10.06
N GLY A 228 -5.44 22.15 10.61
CA GLY A 228 -6.73 22.08 9.91
C GLY A 228 -6.83 20.98 8.85
N GLN A 229 -5.87 20.06 8.78
CA GLN A 229 -5.84 18.91 7.89
C GLN A 229 -5.99 17.61 8.68
N SER A 230 -6.73 16.64 8.13
CA SER A 230 -6.69 15.24 8.56
C SER A 230 -5.57 14.55 7.78
N VAL A 231 -4.57 14.03 8.49
CA VAL A 231 -3.35 13.48 7.91
C VAL A 231 -3.16 12.02 8.30
N MET A 232 -2.84 11.18 7.32
CA MET A 232 -2.38 9.81 7.47
C MET A 232 -0.90 9.76 7.13
N SER A 233 -0.10 9.30 8.07
CA SER A 233 1.35 9.21 7.89
C SER A 233 1.74 7.86 7.33
N GLY A 234 2.58 7.86 6.30
CA GLY A 234 3.32 6.70 5.81
C GLY A 234 4.83 6.92 5.94
N LYS A 235 5.63 5.97 5.45
CA LYS A 235 7.10 6.05 5.53
C LYS A 235 7.69 7.27 4.81
N MET A 236 7.26 7.46 3.56
CA MET A 236 7.84 8.46 2.65
C MET A 236 6.81 9.51 2.23
N LEU A 237 5.53 9.25 2.45
CA LEU A 237 4.42 10.09 2.02
C LEU A 237 3.48 10.32 3.19
N GLU A 238 2.93 11.53 3.26
CA GLU A 238 1.72 11.81 4.00
C GLU A 238 0.57 11.97 3.03
N PHE A 239 -0.57 11.43 3.42
CA PHE A 239 -1.82 11.61 2.71
C PHE A 239 -2.70 12.52 3.56
N PHE A 240 -3.23 13.59 2.98
CA PHE A 240 -3.96 14.61 3.72
C PHE A 240 -5.19 15.09 2.97
N CYS A 241 -6.14 15.61 3.74
CA CYS A 241 -7.31 16.33 3.25
C CYS A 241 -7.74 17.36 4.31
N PRO A 242 -8.61 18.33 3.98
CA PRO A 242 -9.24 19.19 4.99
C PRO A 242 -9.84 18.38 6.15
N ALA A 243 -9.54 18.76 7.40
CA ALA A 243 -10.04 18.05 8.58
C ALA A 243 -11.57 18.01 8.66
N SER A 244 -12.24 19.00 8.05
CA SER A 244 -13.70 19.09 7.95
C SER A 244 -14.36 17.87 7.28
N PHE A 245 -13.63 17.12 6.44
CA PHE A 245 -14.14 15.85 5.91
C PHE A 245 -14.37 14.79 7.00
N PHE A 246 -13.72 14.93 8.14
CA PHE A 246 -13.83 14.03 9.29
C PHE A 246 -14.47 14.71 10.52
N ASP A 247 -15.01 15.92 10.39
CA ASP A 247 -15.78 16.61 11.45
C ASP A 247 -17.25 16.13 11.50
N GLY A 248 -17.41 14.82 11.64
CA GLY A 248 -18.68 14.13 11.51
C GLY A 248 -18.52 12.91 10.61
N HIS A 249 -19.64 12.42 10.08
CA HIS A 249 -19.64 11.37 9.06
C HIS A 249 -20.93 11.43 8.25
N ASP A 250 -20.85 11.01 6.99
CA ASP A 250 -22.01 10.53 6.24
C ASP A 250 -21.99 8.99 6.23
N THR A 251 -22.96 8.37 5.56
CA THR A 251 -23.01 6.90 5.43
C THR A 251 -23.27 6.45 4.01
N VAL A 252 -22.83 5.23 3.70
CA VAL A 252 -23.12 4.53 2.44
C VAL A 252 -23.58 3.11 2.74
N GLU A 253 -24.57 2.62 1.99
CA GLU A 253 -24.94 1.21 2.02
C GLU A 253 -23.95 0.41 1.19
N PHE A 254 -23.22 -0.48 1.85
CA PHE A 254 -22.18 -1.32 1.24
C PHE A 254 -22.25 -2.70 1.86
N PHE A 255 -22.24 -3.76 1.04
CA PHE A 255 -22.35 -5.16 1.48
C PHE A 255 -23.44 -5.44 2.55
N GLY A 256 -24.60 -4.82 2.40
CA GLY A 256 -25.76 -5.03 3.28
C GLY A 256 -25.69 -4.32 4.64
N ARG A 257 -24.72 -3.42 4.84
CA ARG A 257 -24.58 -2.61 6.05
C ARG A 257 -24.41 -1.13 5.71
N ARG A 258 -24.63 -0.26 6.70
CA ARG A 258 -24.33 1.17 6.60
C ARG A 258 -22.96 1.44 7.20
N PHE A 259 -22.00 1.75 6.35
CA PHE A 259 -20.65 2.12 6.75
C PHE A 259 -20.55 3.63 6.89
N LYS A 260 -19.72 4.10 7.84
CA LYS A 260 -19.38 5.52 7.94
C LYS A 260 -18.40 5.91 6.83
N THR A 261 -18.53 7.15 6.40
CA THR A 261 -17.72 7.77 5.36
C THR A 261 -17.33 9.18 5.81
N PRO A 262 -16.31 9.81 5.20
CA PRO A 262 -16.09 11.23 5.35
C PRO A 262 -17.38 12.02 5.02
N VAL A 263 -17.62 13.13 5.71
CA VAL A 263 -18.73 14.06 5.39
C VAL A 263 -18.60 14.52 3.94
N ASN A 264 -19.70 14.61 3.19
CA ASN A 264 -19.68 14.92 1.77
C ASN A 264 -18.73 13.98 0.99
N PRO A 265 -19.02 12.67 0.93
CA PRO A 265 -18.12 11.67 0.36
C PRO A 265 -17.82 11.95 -1.11
N THR A 266 -18.76 12.52 -1.87
CA THR A 266 -18.49 12.93 -3.26
C THR A 266 -17.48 14.07 -3.36
N GLY A 267 -17.55 15.04 -2.45
CA GLY A 267 -16.57 16.14 -2.40
C GLY A 267 -15.21 15.66 -1.91
N TYR A 268 -15.17 14.69 -1.01
CA TYR A 268 -13.93 14.02 -0.60
C TYR A 268 -13.28 13.29 -1.79
N LEU A 269 -14.05 12.51 -2.54
CA LEU A 269 -13.56 11.83 -3.73
C LEU A 269 -13.14 12.81 -4.84
N ASP A 270 -13.87 13.91 -5.03
CA ASP A 270 -13.49 14.97 -5.98
C ASP A 270 -12.14 15.61 -5.56
N PHE A 271 -11.91 15.81 -4.26
CA PHE A 271 -10.64 16.31 -3.75
C PHE A 271 -9.49 15.32 -3.99
N ILE A 272 -9.65 14.05 -3.62
CA ILE A 272 -8.57 13.06 -3.71
C ILE A 272 -8.23 12.72 -5.16
N TYR A 273 -9.25 12.48 -5.99
CA TYR A 273 -9.11 11.83 -7.29
C TYR A 273 -9.45 12.73 -8.49
N GLY A 274 -10.10 13.88 -8.28
CA GLY A 274 -10.64 14.69 -9.37
C GLY A 274 -11.84 14.02 -10.05
N ASP A 275 -11.71 13.63 -11.33
CA ASP A 275 -12.80 13.01 -12.11
C ASP A 275 -12.96 11.51 -11.83
N TRP A 276 -13.21 11.17 -10.56
CA TRP A 276 -13.25 9.78 -10.06
C TRP A 276 -14.38 8.92 -10.64
N ARG A 277 -15.41 9.57 -11.20
CA ARG A 277 -16.54 8.91 -11.85
C ARG A 277 -16.10 8.18 -13.12
N LYS A 278 -15.00 8.60 -13.75
CA LYS A 278 -14.38 7.88 -14.86
C LYS A 278 -13.36 6.88 -14.32
N PRO A 279 -13.52 5.58 -14.61
CA PRO A 279 -12.54 4.57 -14.24
C PRO A 279 -11.13 4.90 -14.75
N LYS A 280 -10.14 4.79 -13.85
CA LYS A 280 -8.73 4.91 -14.17
C LYS A 280 -7.96 3.83 -13.43
N GLN A 281 -7.37 2.89 -14.17
CA GLN A 281 -6.75 1.69 -13.57
C GLN A 281 -5.33 1.97 -13.04
N ASN A 282 -4.56 2.79 -13.75
CA ASN A 282 -3.14 3.00 -13.47
C ASN A 282 -2.91 4.43 -12.97
N MET A 283 -3.53 4.78 -11.84
CA MET A 283 -3.34 6.10 -11.24
C MET A 283 -2.02 6.13 -10.44
N SER A 284 -1.10 7.02 -10.80
CA SER A 284 0.15 7.18 -10.05
C SER A 284 -0.06 8.06 -8.82
N PHE A 285 0.78 7.89 -7.79
CA PHE A 285 0.70 8.70 -6.56
C PHE A 285 0.76 10.21 -6.83
N SER A 286 1.48 10.64 -7.86
CA SER A 286 1.55 12.05 -8.29
C SER A 286 0.22 12.64 -8.77
N GLU A 287 -0.79 11.80 -9.05
CA GLU A 287 -2.09 12.24 -9.55
C GLU A 287 -3.11 12.48 -8.43
N TYR A 288 -2.78 12.07 -7.19
CA TYR A 288 -3.57 12.35 -6.00
C TYR A 288 -3.28 13.78 -5.54
N GLN A 289 -4.33 14.59 -5.30
CA GLN A 289 -4.14 15.98 -4.83
C GLN A 289 -3.70 16.05 -3.35
N GLY A 290 -4.04 15.04 -2.57
CA GLY A 290 -3.81 14.98 -1.13
C GLY A 290 -2.53 14.26 -0.72
N ILE A 291 -1.45 14.32 -1.50
CA ILE A 291 -0.20 13.62 -1.18
C ILE A 291 0.95 14.62 -1.09
N ARG A 292 1.81 14.45 -0.07
CA ARG A 292 3.09 15.16 0.04
C ARG A 292 4.19 14.24 0.52
N GLU A 293 5.43 14.55 0.16
CA GLU A 293 6.59 13.81 0.67
C GLU A 293 6.91 14.17 2.12
N VAL A 294 7.33 13.18 2.90
CA VAL A 294 7.91 13.39 4.24
C VAL A 294 9.35 13.93 4.09
N PRO A 295 9.74 14.99 4.84
CA PRO A 295 11.13 15.45 4.89
C PRO A 295 12.10 14.33 5.32
N GLN A 296 13.29 14.24 4.71
CA GLN A 296 14.20 13.11 4.94
C GLN A 296 14.64 12.95 6.40
N ASP A 297 14.79 14.06 7.10
CA ASP A 297 15.12 14.15 8.53
C ASP A 297 13.95 13.72 9.44
N GLN A 298 12.77 13.53 8.88
CA GLN A 298 11.54 13.09 9.57
C GLN A 298 11.08 11.70 9.14
N VAL A 299 11.81 11.04 8.23
CA VAL A 299 11.49 9.65 7.81
C VAL A 299 11.84 8.69 8.93
N GLU A 300 10.82 8.10 9.52
CA GLU A 300 10.95 7.07 10.54
C GLU A 300 10.86 5.66 9.92
N GLU A 301 11.54 4.70 10.54
CA GLU A 301 11.46 3.29 10.14
C GLU A 301 10.08 2.72 10.50
N ILE A 302 9.44 2.09 9.51
CA ILE A 302 8.14 1.44 9.71
C ILE A 302 8.37 0.04 10.26
N ASN A 303 7.73 -0.25 11.39
CA ASN A 303 7.74 -1.54 12.03
C ASN A 303 6.35 -2.17 11.99
N TYR A 304 6.32 -3.50 11.83
CA TYR A 304 5.12 -4.32 11.79
C TYR A 304 5.14 -5.27 12.97
N GLN A 305 4.41 -4.93 14.03
CA GLN A 305 4.33 -5.76 15.23
C GLN A 305 3.16 -6.72 15.11
N LYS A 306 3.44 -8.02 14.97
CA LYS A 306 2.41 -9.07 15.00
C LYS A 306 1.70 -9.08 16.36
N LEU A 307 0.38 -9.15 16.32
CA LEU A 307 -0.51 -9.34 17.46
C LEU A 307 -0.95 -10.80 17.57
#